data_AF-A0AAX2AJE0-F1
#
_entry.id   AF-A0AAX2AJE0-F1
#
_cell.length_a   1.000
_cell.length_b   1.000
_cell.length_c   1.000
_cell.angle_alpha   90.00
_cell.angle_beta   90.00
_cell.angle_gamma   90.00
#
_symmetry.space_group_name_H-M   'P 1'
#
loop_
_entity.id
_entity.type
_entity.pdbx_description
1 polymer ?
#
loop_
_entity_poly.entity_id
_entity_poly.type
_entity_poly.pdbx_seq_one_letter_code
_entity_poly.pdbx_strand_id
1 'polypeptide(L)'
;MKYLLLFLLFFAYLFSCSGDCLSCHPILKQSIQKSFHKDLTSCVTCHNKLSSSMSQCGGDCFSCHSQNKLIKSDILSHQNLASCKQCHINKEDFLSFPNSENTLIDLLKNK
;
A
#
# COMPACT_ATOMS: atom_id res chain seq x y z
N MET A 1 2.92 13.45 -36.91
CA MET A 1 1.96 13.77 -35.84
C MET A 1 1.15 12.56 -35.38
N LYS A 2 0.42 11.85 -36.26
CA LYS A 2 -0.42 10.69 -35.90
C LYS A 2 0.35 9.52 -35.25
N TYR A 3 1.55 9.21 -35.75
CA TYR A 3 2.41 8.17 -35.17
C TYR A 3 3.01 8.55 -33.82
N LEU A 4 3.30 9.85 -33.61
CA LEU A 4 3.78 10.37 -32.31
C LEU A 4 2.70 10.24 -31.23
N LEU A 5 1.45 10.57 -31.58
CA LEU A 5 0.29 10.43 -30.70
C LEU A 5 0.02 8.95 -30.35
N LEU A 6 0.12 8.06 -31.33
CA LEU A 6 0.03 6.61 -31.13
C LEU A 6 1.15 6.07 -30.23
N PHE A 7 2.38 6.57 -30.39
CA PHE A 7 3.53 6.17 -29.56
C PHE A 7 3.39 6.64 -28.11
N LEU A 8 2.88 7.86 -27.90
CA LEU A 8 2.56 8.41 -26.58
C LEU A 8 1.43 7.65 -25.87
N LEU A 9 0.38 7.30 -26.60
CA LEU A 9 -0.73 6.49 -26.06
C LEU A 9 -0.28 5.06 -25.73
N PHE A 10 0.61 4.47 -26.53
CA PHE A 10 1.20 3.16 -26.25
C PHE A 10 2.07 3.17 -24.99
N PHE A 11 2.91 4.19 -24.83
CA PHE A 11 3.70 4.37 -23.60
C PHE A 11 2.80 4.57 -22.36
N ALA A 12 1.75 5.39 -22.47
CA ALA A 12 0.81 5.58 -21.36
C ALA A 12 0.09 4.29 -20.94
N TYR A 13 -0.20 3.39 -21.89
CA TYR A 13 -0.83 2.11 -21.62
C TYR A 13 0.11 1.13 -20.88
N LEU A 14 1.40 1.14 -21.23
CA LEU A 14 2.43 0.34 -20.57
C LEU A 14 2.73 0.78 -19.13
N PHE A 15 2.43 2.04 -18.79
CA PHE A 15 2.52 2.58 -17.43
C PHE A 15 1.19 2.58 -16.69
N SER A 16 0.14 1.95 -17.24
CA SER A 16 -1.12 1.78 -16.49
C SER A 16 -0.88 0.88 -15.29
N CYS A 17 -1.01 1.49 -14.12
CA CYS A 17 -0.74 0.84 -12.85
C CYS A 17 -1.81 -0.23 -12.59
N SER A 18 -1.41 -1.40 -12.12
CA SER A 18 -2.33 -2.45 -11.68
C SER A 18 -2.56 -2.31 -10.18
N GLY A 19 -3.62 -2.93 -9.65
CA GLY A 19 -3.78 -3.13 -8.20
C GLY A 19 -2.85 -4.20 -7.63
N ASP A 20 -1.94 -4.73 -8.44
CA ASP A 20 -0.93 -5.70 -8.02
C ASP A 20 0.23 -5.01 -7.33
N CYS A 21 0.31 -5.21 -6.01
CA CYS A 21 1.34 -4.66 -5.14
C CYS A 21 2.76 -5.06 -5.61
N LEU A 22 2.94 -6.24 -6.22
CA LEU A 22 4.24 -6.75 -6.67
C LEU A 22 4.78 -6.04 -7.91
N SER A 23 3.89 -5.40 -8.68
CA SER A 23 4.27 -4.58 -9.83
C SER A 23 5.03 -3.32 -9.39
N CYS A 24 4.68 -2.77 -8.22
CA CYS A 24 5.26 -1.54 -7.67
C CYS A 24 6.34 -1.84 -6.60
N HIS A 25 6.19 -2.95 -5.88
CA HIS A 25 7.12 -3.40 -4.83
C HIS A 25 7.85 -4.69 -5.26
N PRO A 26 8.80 -4.62 -6.19
CA PRO A 26 9.49 -5.81 -6.69
C PRO A 26 10.31 -6.53 -5.61
N ILE A 27 10.75 -5.83 -4.56
CA ILE A 27 11.47 -6.42 -3.43
C ILE A 27 10.60 -7.40 -2.63
N LEU A 28 9.27 -7.23 -2.65
CA LEU A 28 8.34 -8.17 -2.01
C LEU A 28 8.36 -9.54 -2.67
N LYS A 29 8.74 -9.66 -3.95
CA LYS A 29 8.82 -10.98 -4.63
C LYS A 29 9.72 -11.96 -3.89
N GLN A 30 10.78 -11.47 -3.27
CA GLN A 30 11.73 -12.29 -2.49
C GLN A 30 11.18 -12.72 -1.13
N SER A 31 10.16 -12.02 -0.61
CA SER A 31 9.62 -12.22 0.73
C SER A 31 8.12 -12.52 0.76
N ILE A 32 7.49 -12.73 -0.39
CA ILE A 32 6.03 -12.90 -0.51
C ILE A 32 5.51 -14.14 0.23
N GLN A 33 6.39 -15.12 0.47
CA GLN A 33 6.07 -16.33 1.22
C GLN A 33 6.20 -16.15 2.74
N LYS A 34 6.71 -15.01 3.23
CA LYS A 34 6.75 -14.72 4.67
C LYS A 34 5.34 -14.46 5.20
N SER A 35 5.16 -14.73 6.49
CA SER A 35 3.95 -14.37 7.24
C SER A 35 3.61 -12.89 7.02
N PHE A 36 2.31 -12.58 6.86
CA PHE A 36 1.74 -11.26 6.54
C PHE A 36 1.99 -10.74 5.12
N HIS A 37 3.13 -11.04 4.48
CA HIS A 37 3.35 -10.64 3.08
C HIS A 37 2.48 -11.45 2.11
N LYS A 38 2.23 -12.72 2.40
CA LYS A 38 1.34 -13.58 1.58
C LYS A 38 -0.06 -13.00 1.45
N ASP A 39 -0.56 -12.29 2.46
CA ASP A 39 -1.91 -11.72 2.48
C ASP A 39 -2.10 -10.63 1.42
N LEU A 40 -1.01 -10.01 0.95
CA LEU A 40 -1.01 -9.05 -0.15
C LEU A 40 -1.49 -9.68 -1.48
N THR A 41 -1.35 -11.00 -1.63
CA THR A 41 -1.89 -11.73 -2.80
C THR A 41 -3.42 -11.79 -2.80
N SER A 42 -4.06 -11.59 -1.64
CA SER A 42 -5.53 -11.54 -1.57
C SER A 42 -6.08 -10.19 -2.03
N CYS A 43 -5.31 -9.11 -1.92
CA CYS A 43 -5.78 -7.75 -2.25
C CYS A 43 -6.18 -7.63 -3.72
N VAL A 44 -5.44 -8.29 -4.62
CA VAL A 44 -5.73 -8.29 -6.07
C VAL A 44 -7.03 -9.02 -6.43
N THR A 45 -7.59 -9.84 -5.54
CA THR A 45 -8.87 -10.52 -5.80
C THR A 45 -10.00 -9.50 -5.93
N CYS A 46 -10.02 -8.47 -5.08
CA CYS A 46 -10.98 -7.37 -5.13
C CYS A 46 -10.43 -6.15 -5.90
N HIS A 47 -9.13 -5.83 -5.73
CA HIS A 47 -8.46 -4.72 -6.40
C HIS A 47 -7.80 -5.16 -7.72
N ASN A 48 -8.55 -5.83 -8.60
CA ASN A 48 -8.05 -6.32 -9.89
C ASN A 48 -8.02 -5.26 -11.00
N LYS A 49 -8.57 -4.07 -10.76
CA LYS A 49 -8.64 -2.96 -11.73
C LYS A 49 -8.18 -1.67 -11.09
N LEU A 50 -7.53 -0.82 -11.89
CA LEU A 50 -7.23 0.54 -11.51
C LEU A 50 -8.54 1.32 -11.44
N SER A 51 -9.03 1.61 -10.23
CA SER A 51 -10.17 2.54 -10.10
C SER A 51 -9.74 3.92 -10.57
N SER A 52 -10.67 4.73 -11.08
CA SER A 52 -10.39 6.14 -11.43
C SER A 52 -9.91 6.99 -10.25
N SER A 53 -10.13 6.53 -9.01
CA SER A 53 -9.59 7.11 -7.78
C SER A 53 -8.19 6.61 -7.38
N MET A 54 -7.63 5.60 -8.07
CA MET A 54 -6.29 5.07 -7.84
C MET A 54 -5.39 5.60 -8.96
N SER A 55 -4.66 6.68 -8.70
CA SER A 55 -3.91 7.38 -9.75
C SER A 55 -2.55 6.76 -10.09
N GLN A 56 -2.00 5.85 -9.26
CA GLN A 56 -0.71 5.21 -9.51
C GLN A 56 -0.48 3.96 -8.67
N CYS A 57 0.49 3.15 -9.13
CA CYS A 57 0.95 1.86 -8.61
C CYS A 57 1.12 1.88 -7.09
N GLY A 58 0.08 1.52 -6.33
CA GLY A 58 0.10 1.61 -4.87
C GLY A 58 0.64 2.95 -4.34
N GLY A 59 0.55 4.01 -5.14
CA GLY A 59 1.24 5.28 -4.95
C GLY A 59 0.63 5.94 -3.75
N ASP A 60 1.21 5.67 -2.59
CA ASP A 60 0.78 6.22 -1.32
C ASP A 60 -0.73 6.04 -1.08
N CYS A 61 -1.21 4.78 -1.13
CA CYS A 61 -2.57 4.43 -0.73
C CYS A 61 -2.96 5.15 0.56
N PHE A 62 -1.99 5.24 1.49
CA PHE A 62 -2.15 5.90 2.78
C PHE A 62 -1.87 7.40 2.84
N SER A 63 -1.29 8.01 1.80
CA SER A 63 -1.18 9.47 1.76
C SER A 63 -2.45 10.14 1.26
N CYS A 64 -3.32 9.41 0.56
CA CYS A 64 -4.66 9.87 0.19
C CYS A 64 -5.79 9.20 1.00
N HIS A 65 -5.62 7.97 1.50
CA HIS A 65 -6.62 7.26 2.29
C HIS A 65 -6.07 6.78 3.64
N SER A 66 -6.59 7.23 4.77
CA SER A 66 -6.06 6.79 6.07
C SER A 66 -6.06 5.25 6.23
N GLN A 67 -4.88 4.69 6.52
CA GLN A 67 -4.73 3.27 6.85
C GLN A 67 -5.59 2.91 8.06
N ASN A 68 -5.61 3.81 9.05
CA ASN A 68 -6.42 3.66 10.26
C ASN A 68 -7.92 3.61 9.95
N LYS A 69 -8.39 4.37 8.96
CA LYS A 69 -9.79 4.35 8.53
C LYS A 69 -10.16 3.02 7.86
N LEU A 70 -9.28 2.46 7.03
CA LEU A 70 -9.50 1.17 6.39
C LEU A 70 -9.53 0.03 7.41
N ILE A 71 -8.60 0.02 8.36
CA ILE A 71 -8.56 -0.97 9.46
C ILE A 71 -9.86 -0.96 10.26
N LYS A 72 -10.51 0.20 10.43
CA LYS A 72 -11.78 0.33 11.16
C LYS A 72 -13.01 -0.05 10.35
N SER A 73 -12.87 -0.48 9.10
CA SER A 73 -14.00 -0.93 8.29
C SER A 73 -14.44 -2.35 8.66
N ASP A 74 -15.64 -2.73 8.23
CA ASP A 74 -16.21 -4.06 8.48
C ASP A 74 -15.64 -5.16 7.55
N ILE A 75 -14.65 -4.81 6.71
CA ILE A 75 -14.00 -5.75 5.77
C ILE A 75 -12.80 -6.38 6.48
N LEU A 76 -12.89 -7.68 6.76
CA LEU A 76 -11.84 -8.44 7.47
C LEU A 76 -10.45 -8.26 6.83
N SER A 77 -10.35 -8.31 5.50
CA SER A 77 -9.08 -8.12 4.79
C SER A 77 -8.48 -6.73 4.98
N HIS A 78 -9.28 -5.69 5.27
CA HIS A 78 -8.78 -4.37 5.61
C HIS A 78 -8.32 -4.29 7.07
N GLN A 79 -8.98 -5.01 7.98
CA GLN A 79 -8.57 -5.10 9.39
C GLN A 79 -7.18 -5.74 9.53
N ASN A 80 -6.88 -6.73 8.67
CA ASN A 80 -5.57 -7.40 8.63
C ASN A 80 -4.40 -6.45 8.33
N LEU A 81 -4.65 -5.25 7.78
CA LEU A 81 -3.62 -4.22 7.59
C LEU A 81 -2.98 -3.76 8.91
N ALA A 82 -3.64 -3.98 10.05
CA ALA A 82 -3.05 -3.73 11.37
C ALA A 82 -1.79 -4.59 11.63
N SER A 83 -1.70 -5.78 11.04
CA SER A 83 -0.52 -6.65 11.16
C SER A 83 0.72 -6.02 10.51
N CYS A 84 0.54 -5.28 9.41
CA CYS A 84 1.64 -4.61 8.72
C CYS A 84 2.34 -3.59 9.64
N LYS A 85 1.59 -2.98 10.57
CA LYS A 85 2.11 -1.97 11.50
C LYS A 85 3.06 -2.52 12.56
N GLN A 86 3.11 -3.84 12.73
CA GLN A 86 4.11 -4.47 13.59
C GLN A 86 5.54 -4.17 13.11
N CYS A 87 5.73 -4.01 11.79
CA CYS A 87 7.03 -3.73 11.18
C CYS A 87 7.06 -2.40 10.40
N HIS A 88 5.92 -1.94 9.88
CA HIS A 88 5.78 -0.75 9.03
C HIS A 88 4.96 0.34 9.72
N ILE A 89 5.62 1.12 10.57
CA ILE A 89 5.01 2.29 11.23
C ILE A 89 4.77 3.38 10.18
N ASN A 90 3.53 3.86 10.08
CA ASN A 90 3.18 4.93 9.15
C ASN A 90 3.27 6.33 9.83
N LYS A 91 3.14 7.39 9.02
CA LYS A 91 3.22 8.77 9.49
C LYS A 91 2.06 9.16 10.41
N GLU A 92 0.83 8.67 10.16
CA GLU A 92 -0.33 8.96 11.01
C GLU A 92 -0.12 8.43 12.43
N ASP A 93 0.41 7.22 12.54
CA ASP A 93 0.70 6.56 13.81
C ASP A 93 1.77 7.36 14.54
N PHE A 94 2.87 7.72 13.86
CA PHE A 94 3.93 8.58 14.40
C PHE A 94 3.41 9.93 14.94
N LEU A 95 2.43 10.53 14.27
CA LEU A 95 1.87 11.83 14.67
C LEU A 95 0.74 11.71 15.72
N SER A 96 0.17 10.52 15.90
CA SER A 96 -0.91 10.27 16.85
C SER A 96 -0.44 10.01 18.28
N PHE A 97 0.86 9.90 18.52
CA PHE A 97 1.41 9.73 19.86
C PHE A 97 1.22 11.03 20.67
N PRO A 98 0.50 10.98 21.81
CA PRO A 98 0.44 12.12 22.72
C PRO A 98 1.86 12.38 23.23
N ASN A 99 2.28 13.65 23.24
CA ASN A 99 3.58 14.13 23.70
C ASN A 99 4.04 13.44 25.00
N SER A 100 4.80 12.35 24.84
CA SER A 100 5.36 11.54 25.90
C SER A 100 6.71 11.11 25.37
N GLU A 101 7.77 11.63 26.00
CA GLU A 101 9.18 11.44 25.62
C GLU A 101 9.59 9.95 25.53
N ASN A 102 8.75 9.03 26.02
CA ASN A 102 9.00 7.59 26.05
C ASN A 102 8.43 6.82 24.84
N THR A 103 7.53 7.42 24.06
CA THR A 103 6.78 6.71 23.00
C THR A 103 7.66 6.29 21.81
N LEU A 104 8.66 7.09 21.45
CA LEU A 104 9.60 6.74 20.38
C LEU A 104 10.51 5.57 20.78
N ILE A 105 10.95 5.54 22.05
CA ILE A 105 11.79 4.45 22.58
C ILE A 105 10.99 3.15 22.66
N ASP A 106 9.70 3.22 23.02
CA ASP A 106 8.82 2.04 23.08
C ASP A 106 8.51 1.46 21.68
N LEU A 107 8.43 2.30 20.64
CA LEU A 107 8.31 1.85 19.25
C LEU A 107 9.58 1.16 18.75
N LEU A 108 10.74 1.63 19.18
CA LEU A 108 12.03 1.05 18.78
C LEU A 108 12.36 -0.25 19.52
N LYS A 109 11.79 -0.47 20.71
CA LYS A 109 11.96 -1.69 21.51
C LYS A 109 11.12 -2.89 21.05
N ASN A 110 10.01 -2.66 20.35
CA ASN A 110 9.12 -3.71 19.82
C ASN A 110 9.53 -4.23 18.43
N LYS A 111 10.76 -3.96 18.00
CA LYS A 111 11.33 -4.37 16.71
C LYS A 111 12.44 -5.39 16.93
#